data_AF-H0TWV3-F1
#
_entry.id   AF-H0TWV3-F1
#
_cell.length_a   1.000
_cell.length_b   1.000
_cell.length_c   1.000
_cell.angle_alpha   90.00
_cell.angle_beta   90.00
_cell.angle_gamma   90.00
#
_symmetry.space_group_name_H-M   'P 1'
#
loop_
_entity.id
_entity.type
_entity.pdbx_description
1 polymer ?
#
loop_
_entity_poly.entity_id
_entity_poly.type
_entity_poly.pdbx_seq_one_letter_code
_entity_poly.pdbx_strand_id
1 'polypeptide(L)' 'MLHPKAGAQSTHPRLRRPIVNPFPYLIFYEVAADEVIIHGVRHAARGSVDPFEGGE' A
#
# COMPACT_ATOMS: atom_id res chain seq x y z
N MET A 1 -6.95 -15.84 4.57
CA MET A 1 -6.09 -14.81 3.95
C MET A 1 -4.76 -15.46 3.61
N LEU A 2 -4.48 -15.78 2.34
CA LEU A 2 -3.33 -16.64 2.03
C LEU A 2 -1.99 -15.91 1.96
N HIS A 3 -1.89 -14.62 1.60
CA HIS A 3 -0.58 -13.95 1.42
C HIS A 3 -0.57 -12.48 1.88
N PRO A 4 -0.62 -12.16 3.19
CA PRO A 4 -0.65 -10.77 3.69
C PRO A 4 0.63 -9.98 3.41
N LYS A 5 1.76 -10.64 3.12
CA LYS A 5 3.04 -9.99 2.79
C LYS A 5 3.20 -9.69 1.29
N ALA A 6 2.15 -9.85 0.48
CA ALA A 6 2.20 -9.68 -0.97
C ALA A 6 2.36 -8.22 -1.41
N GLY A 7 3.38 -7.92 -2.22
CA GLY A 7 3.64 -6.58 -2.74
C GLY A 7 4.95 -5.99 -2.20
N ALA A 8 5.47 -5.01 -2.94
CA ALA A 8 6.71 -4.33 -2.57
C ALA A 8 6.49 -3.51 -1.29
N GLN A 9 7.45 -3.58 -0.38
CA GLN A 9 7.53 -2.68 0.76
C GLN A 9 7.86 -1.28 0.23
N SER A 10 7.11 -0.28 0.69
CA SER A 10 7.39 1.13 0.38
C SER A 10 8.65 1.58 1.13
N THR A 11 9.09 2.82 0.89
CA THR A 11 10.15 3.48 1.69
C THR A 11 9.83 3.45 3.18
N HIS A 12 8.54 3.49 3.53
CA HIS A 12 8.06 3.26 4.89
C HIS A 12 8.03 1.77 5.24
N PRO A 13 8.72 1.33 6.31
CA PRO A 13 8.96 -0.09 6.59
C PRO A 13 7.70 -0.89 6.93
N ARG A 14 6.62 -0.21 7.32
CA ARG A 14 5.33 -0.82 7.65
C ARG A 14 4.38 -0.87 6.45
N LEU A 15 4.66 -0.09 5.41
CA LEU A 15 3.73 0.12 4.30
C LEU A 15 4.07 -0.78 3.11
N ARG A 16 3.06 -1.40 2.53
CA ARG A 16 3.16 -2.22 1.32
C ARG A 16 2.26 -1.68 0.23
N ARG A 17 2.70 -1.85 -1.02
CA ARG A 17 2.04 -1.28 -2.20
C ARG A 17 1.89 -2.30 -3.35
N PRO A 18 0.93 -3.23 -3.30
CA PRO A 18 0.59 -4.10 -4.42
C PRO A 18 -0.08 -3.32 -5.55
N ILE A 19 0.23 -3.71 -6.78
CA ILE A 19 -0.54 -3.33 -7.97
C ILE A 19 -1.73 -4.28 -8.03
N VAL A 20 -2.94 -3.73 -8.13
CA VAL A 20 -4.18 -4.52 -8.13
C VAL A 20 -4.95 -4.37 -9.44
N ASN A 21 -5.82 -5.34 -9.70
CA ASN A 21 -6.76 -5.31 -10.82
C ASN A 21 -8.08 -4.64 -10.34
N PRO A 22 -8.69 -3.73 -11.12
CA PRO A 22 -8.25 -3.23 -12.43
C PRO A 22 -6.98 -2.40 -12.33
N PHE A 23 -6.11 -2.54 -13.32
CA PHE A 23 -4.95 -1.68 -13.47
C PHE A 23 -5.41 -0.27 -13.90
N PRO A 24 -4.74 0.83 -13.48
CA PRO A 24 -3.56 0.93 -12.63
C PRO A 24 -3.90 1.41 -11.20
N TYR A 25 -4.42 0.55 -10.33
CA TYR A 25 -4.67 0.90 -8.93
C TYR A 25 -3.62 0.31 -7.98
N LEU A 26 -3.34 1.05 -6.91
CA LEU A 26 -2.44 0.72 -5.82
C LEU A 26 -3.23 0.71 -4.52
N ILE A 27 -2.99 -0.29 -3.69
CA ILE A 27 -3.50 -0.33 -2.33
C ILE A 27 -2.32 -0.04 -1.39
N PHE A 28 -2.48 0.92 -0.50
CA PHE A 28 -1.54 1.18 0.59
C PHE A 28 -2.05 0.46 1.82
N TYR A 29 -1.26 -0.48 2.33
CA TYR A 29 -1.68 -1.24 3.50
C TYR A 29 -0.53 -1.63 4.41
N GLU A 30 -0.85 -1.86 5.67
CA GLU A 30 0.04 -2.40 6.69
C GLU A 30 -0.46 -3.79 7.14
N VAL A 31 0.48 -4.68 7.45
CA VAL A 31 0.18 -5.96 8.13
C VAL A 31 0.43 -5.77 9.62
N ALA A 32 -0.64 -5.77 10.42
CA ALA A 32 -0.58 -5.81 11.87
C ALA A 32 -0.55 -7.27 12.36
N ALA A 33 -0.65 -7.49 13.67
CA ALA A 33 -0.50 -8.82 14.27
C ALA A 33 -1.58 -9.82 13.80
N ASP A 34 -2.82 -9.35 13.69
CA ASP A 34 -4.02 -10.15 13.40
C ASP A 34 -4.88 -9.54 12.26
N GLU A 35 -4.52 -8.35 11.79
CA GLU A 35 -5.29 -7.60 10.80
C GLU A 35 -4.44 -7.01 9.67
N VAL A 36 -5.13 -6.58 8.61
CA VAL A 36 -4.56 -5.83 7.50
C VAL A 36 -5.25 -4.48 7.45
N ILE A 37 -4.49 -3.42 7.70
CA ILE A 37 -5.00 -2.04 7.76
C ILE A 37 -4.81 -1.41 6.38
N ILE A 38 -5.92 -1.06 5.72
CA ILE A 38 -5.89 -0.34 4.44
C ILE A 38 -5.83 1.16 4.70
N HIS A 39 -4.72 1.81 4.36
CA HIS A 39 -4.55 3.26 4.49
C HIS A 39 -5.17 4.02 3.32
N GLY A 40 -5.25 3.41 2.12
CA GLY A 40 -5.90 4.04 0.98
C GLY A 40 -5.75 3.28 -0.32
N VAL A 41 -6.57 3.66 -1.30
CA VAL A 41 -6.55 3.15 -2.67
C VAL A 41 -6.30 4.32 -3.63
N ARG A 42 -5.32 4.19 -4.53
CA ARG A 42 -4.92 5.28 -5.44
C ARG A 42 -4.68 4.78 -6.86
N HIS A 43 -4.89 5.67 -7.84
CA HIS A 43 -4.57 5.41 -9.24
C HIS A 43 -3.09 5.69 -9.51
N ALA A 44 -2.30 4.66 -9.83
CA ALA A 44 -0.85 4.74 -10.00
C ALA A 44 -0.44 5.77 -11.07
N ALA A 45 -1.23 5.90 -12.14
CA ALA A 45 -0.89 6.81 -13.24
C ALA A 45 -1.21 8.29 -12.96
N ARG A 46 -1.82 8.64 -11.82
CA ARG A 46 -2.16 10.04 -11.47
C ARG A 46 -1.17 10.69 -10.50
N GLY A 47 0.04 10.13 -10.35
CA GLY A 47 1.00 10.56 -9.34
C GLY A 47 0.61 10.00 -7.98
N SER A 48 1.26 8.90 -7.60
CA SER A 48 1.03 8.22 -6.33
C SER A 48 2.09 8.65 -5.31
N VAL A 49 1.85 9.75 -4.59
CA VAL A 49 2.63 10.04 -3.37
C VAL A 49 2.27 9.04 -2.28
N ASP A 50 3.27 8.60 -1.52
CA ASP A 50 3.08 7.78 -0.33
C ASP A 50 2.30 8.60 0.71
N PRO A 51 1.25 8.05 1.35
CA PRO A 51 0.43 8.81 2.30
C PRO A 51 1.20 9.28 3.55
N PHE A 52 2.40 8.74 3.80
CA PHE A 52 3.29 9.13 4.88
C PHE A 52 4.52 9.93 4.37
N GLU A 53 4.57 10.30 3.09
CA GLU A 53 5.56 11.24 2.56
C GLU A 53 5.06 12.67 2.80
N GLY A 54 5.70 13.38 3.74
CA GLY A 54 5.32 14.73 4.17
C GLY A 54 5.27 14.96 5.68
N GLY A 55 5.88 14.08 6.50
CA GLY A 55 5.97 14.27 7.95
C GLY A 55 7.22 15.05 8.37
N GLU A 56 7.16 16.38 8.30
CA GLU A 56 7.91 17.32 9.13
C GLU A 56 7.04 18.53 9.49
#